data_AF-A0A318AR72-F1
#
_entry.id   AF-A0A318AR72-F1
#
_cell.length_a   1.000
_cell.length_b   1.000
_cell.length_c   1.000
_cell.angle_alpha   90.00
_cell.angle_beta   90.00
_cell.angle_gamma   90.00
#
_symmetry.space_group_name_H-M   'P 1'
#
loop_
_entity.id
_entity.type
_entity.pdbx_description
1 polymer ?
#
loop_
_entity_poly.entity_id
_entity_poly.type
_entity_poly.pdbx_seq_one_letter_code
_entity_poly.pdbx_strand_id
1 'polypeptide(L)'
;MKKIAIAALCLATIGATPAVAAEALLESDPIDWRLQNYVPNDIKVFFTGSPCQYGRLSFSSSATIQDKDRFFSMVLTARSTGRKMGVYYDNVSCEIWSFYLL
;
A
#
# COMPACT_ATOMS: atom_id res chain seq x y z
N MET A 1 27.39 -38.47 -35.60
CA MET A 1 27.08 -37.04 -35.79
C MET A 1 25.65 -36.92 -36.30
N LYS A 2 24.85 -35.95 -35.82
CA LYS A 2 23.39 -35.76 -36.03
C LYS A 2 22.45 -36.43 -35.00
N LYS A 3 22.56 -36.03 -33.72
CA LYS A 3 21.46 -36.16 -32.73
C LYS A 3 21.37 -34.90 -31.85
N ILE A 4 21.59 -33.72 -32.43
CA ILE A 4 21.56 -32.46 -31.67
C ILE A 4 20.87 -31.41 -32.55
N ALA A 5 19.55 -31.44 -32.65
CA ALA A 5 18.82 -30.40 -33.39
C ALA A 5 17.32 -30.29 -33.05
N ILE A 6 16.86 -30.65 -31.84
CA ILE A 6 15.42 -30.51 -31.50
C ILE A 6 15.17 -29.89 -30.10
N ALA A 7 16.20 -29.58 -29.31
CA ALA A 7 15.99 -29.12 -27.91
C ALA A 7 16.02 -27.59 -27.72
N ALA A 8 15.97 -26.78 -28.78
CA ALA A 8 16.26 -25.34 -28.68
C ALA A 8 15.09 -24.39 -29.03
N LEU A 9 13.85 -24.88 -29.13
CA LEU A 9 12.72 -24.05 -29.61
C LEU A 9 11.45 -24.16 -28.74
N CYS A 10 11.59 -24.15 -27.42
CA CYS A 10 10.44 -24.03 -26.48
C CYS A 10 10.61 -22.93 -25.42
N LEU A 11 11.62 -22.07 -25.53
CA LEU A 11 12.05 -21.19 -24.42
C LEU A 11 11.72 -19.70 -24.57
N ALA A 12 10.67 -19.32 -25.29
CA ALA A 12 10.43 -17.89 -25.58
C ALA A 12 8.97 -17.42 -25.55
N THR A 13 8.12 -18.00 -24.70
CA THR A 13 6.83 -17.39 -24.36
C THR A 13 6.63 -17.38 -22.85
N ILE A 14 7.52 -16.69 -22.14
CA ILE A 14 7.17 -16.18 -20.82
C ILE A 14 6.28 -14.97 -21.10
N GLY A 15 4.96 -15.21 -21.05
CA GLY A 15 3.98 -14.14 -21.10
C GLY A 15 4.31 -13.13 -20.01
N ALA A 16 4.50 -11.88 -20.39
CA ALA A 16 4.55 -10.78 -19.44
C ALA A 16 3.15 -10.67 -18.81
N THR A 17 2.95 -11.32 -17.67
CA THR A 17 1.86 -10.94 -16.78
C THR A 17 2.13 -9.50 -16.35
N PRO A 18 1.18 -8.57 -16.49
CA PRO A 18 1.36 -7.26 -15.88
C PRO A 18 1.62 -7.52 -14.39
N ALA A 19 2.71 -6.95 -13.86
CA ALA A 19 2.92 -6.90 -12.43
C ALA A 19 1.75 -6.12 -11.85
N VAL A 20 0.73 -6.83 -11.38
CA VAL A 20 -0.31 -6.23 -10.55
C VAL A 20 0.44 -5.67 -9.35
N ALA A 21 0.35 -4.35 -9.17
CA ALA A 21 0.63 -3.67 -7.91
C ALA A 21 0.17 -4.60 -6.79
N ALA A 22 1.10 -5.09 -5.97
CA ALA A 22 0.79 -6.11 -4.99
C ALA A 22 0.00 -5.44 -3.86
N GLU A 23 -1.32 -5.42 -4.06
CA GLU A 23 -2.29 -4.89 -3.12
C GLU A 23 -2.22 -5.70 -1.83
N ALA A 24 -1.83 -5.02 -0.76
CA ALA A 24 -1.76 -5.54 0.58
C ALA A 24 -2.86 -4.90 1.44
N LEU A 25 -3.41 -5.69 2.34
CA LEU A 25 -4.39 -5.24 3.33
C LEU A 25 -3.71 -5.19 4.71
N LEU A 26 -3.90 -4.07 5.39
CA LEU A 26 -3.59 -3.89 6.80
C LEU A 26 -4.89 -3.62 7.57
N GLU A 27 -5.25 -4.50 8.49
CA GLU A 27 -6.29 -4.25 9.49
C GLU A 27 -5.66 -4.11 10.87
N SER A 28 -5.66 -2.90 11.44
CA SER A 28 -5.09 -2.68 12.77
C SER A 28 -5.78 -1.58 13.57
N ASP A 29 -5.50 -1.59 14.86
CA ASP A 29 -5.82 -0.47 15.75
C ASP A 29 -4.79 0.64 15.52
N PRO A 30 -5.21 1.85 15.10
CA PRO A 30 -4.28 2.92 14.77
C PRO A 30 -3.75 3.68 16.00
N ILE A 31 -3.94 3.17 17.23
CA ILE A 31 -3.48 3.79 18.48
C ILE A 31 -1.99 4.13 18.47
N ASP A 32 -1.15 3.24 17.92
CA ASP A 32 0.31 3.40 17.88
C ASP A 32 0.82 4.09 16.61
N TRP A 33 -0.07 4.41 15.67
CA TRP A 33 0.36 5.04 14.43
C TRP A 33 0.89 6.46 14.69
N ARG A 34 1.88 6.91 13.92
CA ARG A 34 2.31 8.32 13.95
C ARG A 34 1.86 9.02 12.69
N LEU A 35 0.91 9.94 12.83
CA LEU A 35 0.43 10.78 11.72
C LEU A 35 1.26 12.06 11.67
N GLN A 36 1.85 12.35 10.52
CA GLN A 36 2.63 13.55 10.28
C GLN A 36 2.05 14.30 9.08
N ASN A 37 1.71 15.56 9.31
CA ASN A 37 1.27 16.50 8.28
C ASN A 37 2.47 17.28 7.74
N TYR A 38 2.69 17.23 6.43
CA TYR A 38 3.77 17.89 5.72
C TYR A 38 3.19 18.93 4.75
N VAL A 39 3.66 20.17 4.88
CA VAL A 39 3.21 21.30 4.05
C VAL A 39 3.78 21.17 2.62
N PRO A 40 2.98 21.43 1.56
CA PRO A 40 1.65 22.04 1.61
C PRO A 40 0.46 21.10 1.81
N ASN A 41 0.51 19.81 1.42
CA ASN A 41 -0.68 18.95 1.42
C ASN A 41 -0.32 17.45 1.44
N ASP A 42 0.62 17.04 2.29
CA ASP A 42 1.06 15.64 2.35
C ASP A 42 0.88 15.06 3.74
N ILE A 43 0.44 13.81 3.80
CA ILE A 43 0.25 13.07 5.05
C ILE A 43 1.03 11.78 4.93
N LYS A 44 1.92 11.56 5.90
CA LYS A 44 2.60 10.28 6.07
C LYS A 44 2.20 9.69 7.40
N VAL A 45 1.96 8.39 7.39
CA VAL A 45 1.69 7.62 8.59
C VAL A 45 2.80 6.62 8.79
N PHE A 46 3.27 6.48 10.02
CA PHE A 46 4.36 5.57 10.38
C PHE A 46 3.91 4.58 11.45
N PHE A 47 4.71 3.52 11.63
CA PHE A 47 4.46 2.46 12.62
C PHE A 47 3.11 1.77 12.42
N THR A 48 2.68 1.65 11.16
CA THR A 48 1.39 1.04 10.82
C THR A 48 1.37 -0.48 11.00
N GLY A 49 2.55 -1.11 11.02
CA GLY A 49 2.70 -2.57 10.91
C GLY A 49 2.91 -3.06 9.48
N SER A 50 2.85 -2.17 8.48
CA SER A 50 3.23 -2.50 7.10
C SER A 50 4.72 -2.87 7.00
N PRO A 51 5.13 -3.71 6.02
CA PRO A 51 6.53 -4.08 5.79
C PRO A 51 7.34 -2.94 5.16
N CYS A 52 6.69 -1.84 4.80
CA CYS A 52 7.30 -0.62 4.34
C CYS A 52 8.29 -0.07 5.37
N GLN A 53 9.30 0.66 4.92
CA GLN A 53 10.32 1.21 5.81
C GLN A 53 9.67 2.03 6.95
N TYR A 54 9.96 1.66 8.20
CA TYR A 54 9.35 2.23 9.42
C TYR A 54 7.81 2.06 9.52
N GLY A 55 7.24 1.07 8.84
CA GLY A 55 5.80 0.92 8.69
C GLY A 55 5.16 2.14 8.05
N ARG A 56 5.88 2.82 7.15
CA ARG A 56 5.43 4.07 6.52
C ARG A 56 4.43 3.78 5.41
N LEU A 57 3.26 4.42 5.47
CA LEU A 57 2.35 4.55 4.35
C LEU A 57 2.18 6.03 3.99
N SER A 58 1.96 6.30 2.71
CA SER A 58 1.68 7.64 2.18
C SER A 58 0.59 7.59 1.13
N PHE A 59 0.16 8.75 0.64
CA PHE A 59 -0.73 8.82 -0.50
C PHE A 59 0.08 9.00 -1.79
N SER A 60 -0.44 8.47 -2.89
CA SER A 60 0.10 8.79 -4.22
C SER A 60 -0.09 10.27 -4.55
N SER A 61 0.65 10.77 -5.53
CA SER A 61 0.53 12.15 -6.01
C SER A 61 -0.84 12.48 -6.61
N SER A 62 -1.63 11.47 -6.99
CA SER A 62 -2.98 11.63 -7.53
C SER A 62 -4.05 11.78 -6.44
N ALA A 63 -3.73 11.52 -5.17
CA ALA A 63 -4.68 11.65 -4.07
C ALA A 63 -5.03 13.12 -3.80
N THR A 64 -6.32 13.41 -3.66
CA THR A 64 -6.81 14.76 -3.39
C THR A 64 -6.58 15.16 -1.94
N ILE A 65 -6.68 16.45 -1.64
CA ILE A 65 -6.66 16.94 -0.25
C ILE A 65 -7.82 16.32 0.54
N GLN A 66 -8.98 16.19 -0.09
CA GLN A 66 -10.17 15.61 0.53
C GLN A 66 -9.95 14.14 0.93
N ASP A 67 -9.20 13.36 0.13
CA ASP A 67 -8.88 11.97 0.48
C ASP A 67 -7.97 11.90 1.73
N LYS A 68 -6.98 12.79 1.79
CA LYS A 68 -6.04 12.91 2.91
C LYS A 68 -6.75 13.35 4.19
N ASP A 69 -7.64 14.34 4.11
CA ASP A 69 -8.43 14.83 5.24
C ASP A 69 -9.40 13.77 5.77
N ARG A 70 -10.04 13.01 4.87
CA ARG A 70 -10.91 11.87 5.24
C ARG A 70 -10.12 10.79 5.95
N PHE A 71 -8.93 10.44 5.45
CA PHE A 71 -8.06 9.46 6.11
C PHE A 71 -7.62 9.93 7.50
N PHE A 72 -7.17 11.17 7.61
CA PHE A 72 -6.76 11.76 8.89
C PHE A 72 -7.90 11.72 9.91
N SER A 73 -9.10 12.12 9.50
CA SER A 73 -10.31 12.11 10.32
C SER A 73 -10.72 10.69 10.73
N MET A 74 -10.59 9.72 9.82
CA MET A 74 -10.87 8.31 10.10
C MET A 74 -9.90 7.74 11.14
N VAL A 75 -8.60 8.01 11.02
CA VAL A 75 -7.62 7.57 12.01
C VAL A 75 -7.95 8.16 13.39
N LEU A 76 -8.27 9.45 13.47
CA LEU A 76 -8.66 10.07 14.74
C LEU A 76 -9.93 9.45 15.32
N THR A 77 -10.91 9.13 14.47
CA THR A 77 -12.17 8.50 14.88
C THR A 77 -11.96 7.07 15.38
N ALA A 78 -11.16 6.29 14.65
CA ALA A 78 -10.78 4.93 15.04
C ALA A 78 -10.12 4.93 16.42
N ARG A 79 -9.17 5.85 16.65
CA ARG A 79 -8.52 6.04 17.97
C ARG A 79 -9.50 6.42 19.07
N SER A 80 -10.35 7.41 18.83
CA SER A 80 -11.27 7.92 19.87
C SER A 80 -12.35 6.91 20.24
N THR A 81 -12.67 5.99 19.32
CA THR A 81 -13.69 4.96 19.52
C THR A 81 -13.14 3.58 19.87
N GLY A 82 -11.81 3.42 19.88
CA GLY A 82 -11.16 2.12 20.08
C GLY A 82 -11.49 1.10 18.98
N ARG A 83 -11.84 1.58 17.78
CA ARG A 83 -12.15 0.73 16.62
C ARG A 83 -10.93 0.54 15.74
N LYS A 84 -10.89 -0.61 15.07
CA LYS A 84 -9.87 -0.89 14.06
C LYS A 84 -10.19 -0.15 12.76
N MET A 85 -9.21 -0.08 11.88
CA MET A 85 -9.40 0.36 10.50
C MET A 85 -8.68 -0.57 9.54
N GLY A 86 -9.22 -0.67 8.33
CA GLY A 86 -8.59 -1.35 7.21
C GLY A 86 -7.96 -0.36 6.24
N VAL A 87 -6.77 -0.69 5.74
CA VAL A 87 -6.05 0.08 4.71
C VAL A 87 -5.54 -0.86 3.64
N TYR A 88 -5.99 -0.63 2.40
CA TYR A 88 -5.41 -1.23 1.21
C TYR A 88 -4.30 -0.33 0.68
N TYR A 89 -3.15 -0.92 0.41
CA TYR A 89 -1.96 -0.21 -0.05
C TYR A 89 -1.13 -1.08 -0.99
N ASP A 90 -0.31 -0.45 -1.82
CA ASP A 90 0.69 -1.14 -2.63
C ASP A 90 1.92 -1.42 -1.75
N ASN A 91 2.34 -2.69 -1.61
CA ASN A 91 3.45 -3.06 -0.72
C ASN A 91 4.85 -2.75 -1.28
N VAL A 92 4.95 -2.26 -2.52
CA VAL A 92 6.19 -1.84 -3.19
C VAL A 92 6.35 -0.32 -3.10
N SER A 93 5.33 0.46 -3.48
CA SER A 93 5.35 1.93 -3.40
C SER A 93 4.98 2.47 -2.03
N CYS A 94 4.34 1.66 -1.18
CA CYS A 94 3.83 2.02 0.14
C CYS A 94 2.76 3.12 0.09
N GLU A 95 2.01 3.16 -1.01
CA GLU A 95 0.95 4.12 -1.25
C GLU A 95 -0.41 3.53 -0.92
N ILE A 96 -1.25 4.30 -0.24
CA ILE A 96 -2.61 3.94 0.14
C ILE A 96 -3.53 4.05 -1.08
N TRP A 97 -4.34 3.03 -1.31
CA TRP A 97 -5.34 2.98 -2.38
C TRP A 97 -6.77 3.10 -1.86
N SER A 98 -7.05 2.53 -0.68
CA SER A 98 -8.38 2.56 -0.07
C SER A 98 -8.28 2.40 1.44
N PHE A 99 -9.28 2.86 2.18
CA PHE A 99 -9.35 2.76 3.63
C PHE A 99 -10.80 2.76 4.12
N TYR A 100 -11.04 2.09 5.24
CA TYR A 100 -12.37 1.95 5.84
C TYR A 100 -12.31 1.72 7.36
N LEU A 101 -13.41 2.00 8.04
CA LEU A 101 -13.56 1.81 9.49
C LEU A 101 -14.21 0.43 9.77
N LEU A 102 -13.64 -0.33 10.71
CA LEU A 102 -14.06 -1.70 11.08
C LEU A 102 -14.96 -1.76 12.29
#